data_AF-A0AAN6GYI3-F1
#
_entry.id   AF-A0AAN6GYI3-F1
#
_cell.length_a   1.000
_cell.length_b   1.000
_cell.length_c   1.000
_cell.angle_alpha   90.00
_cell.angle_beta   90.00
_cell.angle_gamma   90.00
#
_symmetry.space_group_name_H-M   'P 1'
#
loop_
_entity.id
_entity.type
_entity.pdbx_description
1 polymer ?
#
loop_
_entity_poly.entity_id
_entity_poly.type
_entity_poly.pdbx_seq_one_letter_code
_entity_poly.pdbx_strand_id
1 'polypeptide(L)'
;MPSTIRIIAEPGRYYTSAAFTLACNVIARRTVEDRETGVKSYMLYLNDGVYGNFSSIMFDHQHPIPQVLRTKRRPDAFDYKHYSASSESLMDSGYSSAEEGSQDFAAGKPQIEYSIWGPTCDGIDCIAEKWTSAETVDVGDWLYFEDMGAYTKCSATRFNGFTDKHETVYVSSEAGASALLGF
;
A
#
# COMPACT_ATOMS: atom_id res chain seq x y z
N MET A 1 -21.99 -35.77 -10.12
CA MET A 1 -21.12 -35.42 -11.26
C MET A 1 -20.63 -36.72 -11.89
N PRO A 2 -20.68 -36.88 -13.23
CA PRO A 2 -20.09 -38.03 -13.93
C PRO A 2 -18.58 -38.16 -13.63
N SER A 3 -18.07 -39.39 -13.50
CA SER A 3 -16.67 -39.68 -13.16
C SER A 3 -15.64 -39.32 -14.24
N THR A 4 -16.10 -38.91 -15.42
CA THR A 4 -15.28 -38.52 -16.58
C THR A 4 -15.03 -37.01 -16.67
N ILE A 5 -15.63 -36.20 -15.80
CA ILE A 5 -15.48 -34.74 -15.84
C ILE A 5 -14.35 -34.31 -14.91
N ARG A 6 -13.33 -33.69 -15.49
CA ARG A 6 -12.27 -32.97 -14.78
C ARG A 6 -12.59 -31.49 -14.78
N ILE A 7 -12.76 -30.90 -13.60
CA ILE A 7 -12.97 -29.47 -13.42
C ILE A 7 -11.61 -28.83 -13.12
N ILE A 8 -11.33 -27.70 -13.77
CA ILE A 8 -10.17 -26.83 -13.50
C ILE A 8 -10.65 -25.39 -13.33
N ALA A 9 -9.80 -24.54 -12.76
CA ALA A 9 -10.04 -23.11 -12.60
C ALA A 9 -8.79 -22.31 -13.00
N GLU A 10 -8.96 -21.01 -13.23
CA GLU A 10 -7.87 -20.07 -13.60
C GLU A 10 -7.70 -18.95 -12.56
N PRO A 11 -7.42 -19.27 -11.27
CA PRO A 11 -7.25 -18.26 -10.24
C PRO A 11 -5.92 -17.50 -10.41
N GLY A 12 -6.01 -16.17 -10.59
CA GLY A 12 -4.85 -15.26 -10.60
C GLY A 12 -4.64 -14.59 -9.25
N ARG A 13 -5.38 -13.49 -9.00
CA ARG A 13 -5.31 -12.66 -7.77
C ARG A 13 -5.30 -13.47 -6.48
N TYR A 14 -6.13 -14.52 -6.43
CA TYR A 14 -6.27 -15.40 -5.27
C TYR A 14 -4.92 -15.88 -4.71
N TYR A 15 -3.94 -16.19 -5.56
CA TYR A 15 -2.63 -16.67 -5.12
C TYR A 15 -1.65 -15.57 -4.71
N THR A 16 -1.82 -14.35 -5.24
CA THR A 16 -0.72 -13.37 -5.28
C THR A 16 -1.01 -12.09 -4.52
N SER A 17 -2.28 -11.69 -4.34
CA SER A 17 -2.63 -10.39 -3.76
C SER A 17 -1.89 -10.12 -2.43
N ALA A 18 -2.11 -10.98 -1.44
CA ALA A 18 -1.56 -10.83 -0.09
C ALA A 18 -0.06 -11.20 0.03
N ALA A 19 0.55 -11.73 -1.03
CA ALA A 19 1.94 -12.17 -0.99
C ALA A 19 2.94 -11.00 -1.07
N PHE A 20 2.49 -9.81 -1.48
CA PHE A 20 3.35 -8.64 -1.66
C PHE A 20 2.83 -7.45 -0.87
N THR A 21 3.75 -6.82 -0.13
CA THR A 21 3.59 -5.47 0.43
C THR A 21 4.48 -4.53 -0.38
N LEU A 22 3.92 -3.42 -0.84
CA LEU A 22 4.67 -2.36 -1.51
C LEU A 22 5.16 -1.35 -0.48
N ALA A 23 6.43 -0.95 -0.56
CA ALA A 23 6.98 0.14 0.24
C ALA A 23 7.43 1.29 -0.67
N CYS A 24 6.99 2.49 -0.34
CA CYS A 24 7.26 3.71 -1.13
C CYS A 24 7.94 4.76 -0.26
N ASN A 25 8.89 5.48 -0.84
CA ASN A 25 9.55 6.60 -0.20
C ASN A 25 8.84 7.90 -0.54
N VAL A 26 8.70 8.79 0.46
CA VAL A 26 8.21 10.15 0.26
C VAL A 26 9.32 11.00 -0.34
N ILE A 27 9.20 11.37 -1.61
CA ILE A 27 10.22 12.14 -2.34
C ILE A 27 9.99 13.64 -2.29
N ALA A 28 8.75 14.08 -2.11
CA ALA A 28 8.43 15.48 -1.92
C ALA A 28 7.19 15.65 -1.01
N ARG A 29 7.10 16.83 -0.38
CA ARG A 29 5.94 17.25 0.39
C ARG A 29 5.62 18.71 0.08
N ARG A 30 4.34 19.01 -0.11
CA ARG A 30 3.82 20.38 -0.21
C ARG A 30 2.85 20.64 0.94
N THR A 31 2.93 21.82 1.55
CA THR A 31 1.95 22.29 2.53
C THR A 31 0.82 23.02 1.80
N VAL A 32 -0.41 22.70 2.16
CA VAL A 32 -1.63 23.39 1.71
C VAL A 32 -2.24 24.00 2.96
N GLU A 33 -2.50 25.30 2.91
CA GLU A 33 -3.12 26.03 4.02
C GLU A 33 -4.44 26.61 3.52
N ASP A 34 -5.52 26.23 4.20
CA ASP A 34 -6.83 26.77 3.94
C ASP A 34 -6.88 28.23 4.41
N ARG A 35 -7.23 29.15 3.50
CA ARG A 35 -7.16 30.59 3.75
C ARG A 35 -8.24 31.09 4.72
N GLU A 36 -9.34 30.36 4.85
CA GLU A 36 -10.48 30.77 5.68
C GLU A 36 -10.36 30.20 7.10
N THR A 37 -9.96 28.94 7.20
CA THR A 37 -9.86 28.22 8.48
C THR A 37 -8.45 28.21 9.07
N GLY A 38 -7.41 28.50 8.27
CA GLY A 38 -6.00 28.40 8.66
C GLY A 38 -5.52 26.96 8.87
N VAL A 39 -6.36 25.96 8.56
CA VAL A 39 -6.03 24.55 8.74
C VAL A 39 -5.00 24.15 7.69
N LYS A 40 -3.97 23.41 8.13
CA LYS A 40 -2.90 22.90 7.28
C LYS A 40 -3.14 21.44 6.93
N SER A 41 -3.10 21.13 5.65
CA SER A 41 -3.00 19.78 5.10
C SER A 41 -1.72 19.65 4.26
N TYR A 42 -1.37 18.43 3.88
CA TYR A 42 -0.12 18.17 3.17
C TYR A 42 -0.35 17.29 1.94
N MET A 43 0.35 17.59 0.84
CA MET A 43 0.42 16.70 -0.32
C MET A 43 1.74 15.95 -0.26
N LEU A 44 1.70 14.62 -0.25
CA LEU A 44 2.87 13.74 -0.30
C LEU A 44 3.04 13.22 -1.73
N TYR A 45 4.26 13.25 -2.22
CA TYR A 45 4.62 12.64 -3.51
C TYR A 45 5.52 11.44 -3.23
N LEU A 46 5.12 10.29 -3.75
CA LEU A 46 5.84 9.02 -3.62
C LEU A 46 6.72 8.77 -4.85
N ASN A 47 7.70 7.89 -4.70
CA ASN A 47 8.55 7.42 -5.80
C ASN A 47 7.88 6.39 -6.72
N ASP A 48 6.59 6.13 -6.55
CA ASP A 48 5.77 5.23 -7.37
C ASP A 48 4.34 5.77 -7.43
N GLY A 49 3.57 5.40 -8.45
CA GLY A 49 2.30 6.03 -8.80
C GLY A 49 1.38 5.15 -9.66
N VAL A 50 0.30 5.73 -10.19
CA VAL A 50 -0.73 5.02 -10.97
C VAL A 50 -0.19 4.47 -12.29
N TYR A 51 0.93 5.01 -12.78
CA TYR A 51 1.65 4.49 -13.94
C TYR A 51 2.60 3.34 -13.61
N GLY A 52 2.82 3.06 -12.32
CA GLY A 52 3.66 2.00 -11.78
C GLY A 52 2.85 0.94 -11.04
N ASN A 53 3.17 0.65 -9.76
CA ASN A 53 2.45 -0.41 -9.03
C ASN A 53 1.02 -0.04 -8.63
N PHE A 54 0.64 1.24 -8.67
CA PHE A 54 -0.73 1.69 -8.36
C PHE A 54 -1.66 1.70 -9.58
N SER A 55 -1.26 1.10 -10.71
CA SER A 55 -2.12 0.96 -11.90
C SER A 55 -3.43 0.24 -11.60
N SER A 56 -3.45 -0.61 -10.57
CA SER A 56 -4.64 -1.31 -10.10
C SER A 56 -5.74 -0.35 -9.60
N ILE A 57 -5.41 0.88 -9.19
CA ILE A 57 -6.43 1.91 -8.87
C ILE A 57 -7.28 2.21 -10.11
N MET A 58 -6.63 2.39 -11.26
CA MET A 58 -7.29 2.78 -12.51
C MET A 58 -7.98 1.61 -13.22
N PHE A 59 -7.33 0.44 -13.29
CA PHE A 59 -7.80 -0.68 -14.12
C PHE A 59 -8.60 -1.72 -13.34
N ASP A 60 -8.46 -1.74 -12.02
CA ASP A 60 -8.95 -2.80 -11.15
C ASP A 60 -9.72 -2.26 -9.94
N HIS A 61 -9.95 -0.94 -9.90
CA HIS A 61 -10.71 -0.21 -8.89
C HIS A 61 -10.28 -0.55 -7.44
N GLN A 62 -8.98 -0.80 -7.25
CA GLN A 62 -8.43 -1.07 -5.93
C GLN A 62 -8.32 0.21 -5.12
N HIS A 63 -8.40 0.07 -3.79
CA HIS A 63 -8.22 1.17 -2.84
C HIS A 63 -7.07 0.86 -1.87
N PRO A 64 -5.79 0.97 -2.30
CA PRO A 64 -4.65 0.73 -1.42
C PRO A 64 -4.65 1.67 -0.22
N ILE A 65 -4.52 1.12 0.98
CA ILE A 65 -4.54 1.89 2.23
C ILE A 65 -3.09 2.19 2.65
N PRO A 66 -2.68 3.47 2.67
CA PRO A 66 -1.34 3.85 3.12
C PRO A 66 -1.17 3.65 4.63
N GLN A 67 -0.03 3.08 5.01
CA GLN A 67 0.40 2.96 6.41
C GLN A 67 1.83 3.47 6.56
N VAL A 68 2.17 4.06 7.71
CA VAL A 68 3.52 4.55 7.99
C VAL A 68 4.43 3.34 8.23
N LEU A 69 5.47 3.15 7.41
CA LEU A 69 6.45 2.08 7.60
C LEU A 69 7.59 2.52 8.51
N ARG A 70 8.13 3.72 8.26
CA ARG A 70 9.27 4.27 8.99
C ARG A 70 9.33 5.78 8.86
N THR A 71 9.54 6.47 9.98
CA THR A 71 9.79 7.91 9.99
C THR A 71 11.23 8.21 10.39
N LYS A 72 11.80 9.31 9.91
CA LYS A 72 13.12 9.81 10.33
C LYS A 72 13.19 10.12 11.82
N ARG A 73 12.05 10.39 12.47
CA ARG A 73 11.94 10.61 13.90
C ARG A 73 12.12 9.34 14.74
N ARG A 74 11.85 8.18 14.15
CA ARG A 74 12.07 6.87 14.75
C ARG A 74 12.84 5.98 13.77
N PRO A 75 14.13 6.27 13.52
CA PRO A 75 14.91 5.57 12.49
C PRO A 75 15.10 4.08 12.78
N ASP A 76 15.05 3.70 14.06
CA ASP A 76 15.22 2.32 14.54
C ASP A 76 13.90 1.55 14.66
N ALA A 77 12.75 2.18 14.39
CA ALA A 77 11.44 1.54 14.46
C ALA A 77 10.88 1.31 13.05
N PHE A 78 10.42 0.09 12.81
CA PHE A 78 9.59 -0.25 11.66
C PHE A 78 8.18 -0.53 12.15
N ASP A 79 7.24 0.30 11.71
CA ASP A 79 5.82 0.19 12.07
C ASP A 79 5.11 -0.71 11.04
N TYR A 80 5.56 -1.97 10.92
CA TYR A 80 4.90 -2.98 10.07
C TYR A 80 4.11 -3.95 10.94
N LYS A 81 2.80 -4.10 10.69
CA LYS A 81 1.87 -5.03 11.37
C LYS A 81 2.28 -5.28 12.82
N HIS A 82 2.09 -4.29 13.70
CA HIS A 82 2.46 -4.30 15.14
C HIS A 82 3.14 -5.61 15.55
N TYR A 83 4.48 -5.65 15.57
CA TYR A 83 5.24 -6.77 16.12
C TYR A 83 5.02 -6.84 17.65
N SER A 84 3.78 -7.06 18.10
CA SER A 84 3.49 -7.59 19.42
C SER A 84 3.54 -9.10 19.29
N ALA A 85 4.51 -9.71 19.96
CA ALA A 85 4.62 -11.15 20.09
C ALA A 85 3.37 -11.73 20.79
N SER A 86 2.32 -12.01 20.02
CA SER A 86 1.22 -12.89 20.40
C SER A 86 0.51 -13.31 19.12
N SER A 87 0.52 -14.62 18.91
CA SER A 87 -0.14 -15.32 17.82
C SER A 87 -1.61 -14.95 17.66
N GLU A 88 -2.10 -15.16 16.44
CA GLU A 88 -3.51 -15.26 16.02
C GLU A 88 -4.22 -13.96 15.62
N SER A 89 -4.21 -13.68 14.32
CA SER A 89 -5.44 -13.28 13.60
C SER A 89 -5.28 -13.53 12.09
N LEU A 90 -5.57 -14.76 11.66
CA LEU A 90 -6.01 -15.03 10.29
C LEU A 90 -7.50 -14.69 10.21
N MET A 91 -7.83 -13.50 9.73
CA MET A 91 -9.16 -12.99 9.29
C MET A 91 -8.91 -11.50 9.00
N ASP A 92 -9.10 -10.92 7.82
CA ASP A 92 -10.29 -10.94 6.97
C ASP A 92 -9.85 -10.50 5.56
N SER A 93 -9.77 -11.45 4.61
CA SER A 93 -9.57 -11.13 3.20
C SER A 93 -10.94 -10.87 2.56
N GLY A 94 -11.44 -9.66 2.78
CA GLY A 94 -12.69 -9.17 2.19
C GLY A 94 -12.40 -7.90 1.42
N TYR A 95 -12.62 -7.92 0.11
CA TYR A 95 -12.83 -6.71 -0.66
C TYR A 95 -13.95 -5.90 0.00
N SER A 96 -13.62 -4.89 0.81
CA SER A 96 -14.60 -3.91 1.26
C SER A 96 -14.86 -2.97 0.09
N SER A 97 -15.98 -3.20 -0.59
CA SER A 97 -16.67 -2.17 -1.34
C SER A 97 -16.71 -0.90 -0.50
N ALA A 98 -16.44 0.24 -1.14
CA ALA A 98 -16.40 1.57 -0.56
C ALA A 98 -17.58 1.84 0.40
N GLU A 99 -17.38 1.53 1.67
CA GLU A 99 -18.13 2.06 2.80
C GLU A 99 -17.15 2.31 3.94
N GLU A 100 -17.21 3.54 4.42
CA GLU A 100 -16.49 4.19 5.51
C GLU A 100 -15.96 3.26 6.62
N GLY A 101 -14.78 2.68 6.39
CA GLY A 101 -13.99 2.05 7.43
C GLY A 101 -13.24 3.09 8.26
N SER A 102 -13.96 3.78 9.15
CA SER A 102 -13.33 4.54 10.23
C SER A 102 -12.63 3.55 11.17
N GLN A 103 -11.33 3.36 11.00
CA GLN A 103 -10.51 2.73 12.03
C GLN A 103 -10.61 3.58 13.29
N ASP A 104 -11.05 2.98 14.40
CA ASP A 104 -11.11 3.62 15.72
C ASP A 104 -9.70 4.01 16.17
N PHE A 105 -9.26 5.21 15.79
CA PHE A 105 -8.03 5.80 16.27
C PHE A 105 -8.20 6.18 17.74
N ALA A 106 -7.25 5.73 18.56
CA ALA A 106 -7.14 6.09 19.98
C ALA A 106 -7.52 7.57 20.22
N ALA A 107 -8.64 7.77 20.92
CA ALA A 107 -9.22 9.06 21.21
C ALA A 107 -8.16 10.00 21.83
N GLY A 108 -7.75 11.04 21.08
CA GLY A 108 -6.97 12.17 21.63
C GLY A 108 -5.67 12.53 20.91
N LYS A 109 -5.21 11.79 19.88
CA LYS A 109 -4.07 12.26 19.07
C LYS A 109 -4.54 13.17 17.92
N PRO A 110 -3.92 14.35 17.71
CA PRO A 110 -4.24 15.20 16.56
C PRO A 110 -3.98 14.43 15.26
N GLN A 111 -4.99 14.35 14.41
CA GLN A 111 -4.90 13.73 13.09
C GLN A 111 -4.48 14.77 12.07
N ILE A 112 -3.42 14.49 11.31
CA ILE A 112 -2.93 15.35 10.24
C ILE A 112 -3.46 14.82 8.92
N GLU A 113 -4.05 15.70 8.11
CA GLU A 113 -4.60 15.33 6.80
C GLU A 113 -3.55 15.42 5.68
N TYR A 114 -3.55 14.40 4.84
CA TYR A 114 -2.69 14.24 3.67
C TYR A 114 -3.49 13.89 2.42
N SER A 115 -2.97 14.27 1.26
CA SER A 115 -3.24 13.61 -0.02
C SER A 115 -1.94 12.97 -0.53
N ILE A 116 -2.03 11.84 -1.22
CA ILE A 116 -0.88 11.05 -1.68
C ILE A 116 -0.92 10.93 -3.19
N TRP A 117 0.21 11.26 -3.81
CA TRP A 117 0.37 11.38 -5.25
C TRP A 117 1.58 10.56 -5.70
N GLY A 118 1.56 10.12 -6.95
CA GLY A 118 2.73 9.52 -7.57
C GLY A 118 3.75 10.57 -8.04
N PRO A 119 4.86 10.14 -8.65
CA PRO A 119 5.97 11.00 -9.00
C PRO A 119 5.73 11.83 -10.28
N THR A 120 4.65 11.57 -11.01
CA THR A 120 4.42 12.21 -12.31
C THR A 120 3.75 13.58 -12.15
N CYS A 121 3.95 14.46 -13.13
CA CYS A 121 3.26 15.75 -13.20
C CYS A 121 1.82 15.63 -13.71
N ASP A 122 1.23 14.43 -13.72
CA ASP A 122 -0.13 14.19 -14.18
C ASP A 122 -1.12 14.29 -13.01
N GLY A 123 -2.24 14.98 -13.22
CA GLY A 123 -3.29 15.13 -12.22
C GLY A 123 -4.04 13.84 -11.89
N ILE A 124 -3.97 12.82 -12.76
CA ILE A 124 -4.56 11.51 -12.48
C ILE A 124 -3.65 10.61 -11.63
N ASP A 125 -2.39 11.01 -11.41
CA ASP A 125 -1.43 10.28 -10.59
C ASP A 125 -1.66 10.53 -9.10
N CYS A 126 -2.90 10.30 -8.67
CA CYS A 126 -3.38 10.40 -7.31
C CYS A 126 -3.61 9.00 -6.76
N ILE A 127 -2.94 8.69 -5.64
CA ILE A 127 -3.02 7.38 -4.96
C ILE A 127 -4.11 7.43 -3.89
N ALA A 128 -4.18 8.53 -3.13
CA ALA A 128 -5.20 8.75 -2.11
C ALA A 128 -5.52 10.25 -2.00
N GLU A 129 -6.77 10.63 -2.27
CA GLU A 129 -7.19 12.03 -2.17
C GLU A 129 -7.20 12.54 -0.73
N LYS A 130 -7.50 11.66 0.23
CA LYS A 130 -7.53 11.98 1.65
C LYS A 130 -7.06 10.79 2.47
N TRP A 131 -6.06 11.03 3.31
CA TRP A 131 -5.55 10.10 4.31
C TRP A 131 -5.17 10.87 5.57
N THR A 132 -5.44 10.31 6.74
CA THR A 132 -5.08 10.92 8.03
C THR A 132 -4.06 10.07 8.75
N SER A 133 -3.06 10.72 9.34
CA SER A 133 -2.09 10.05 10.21
C SER A 133 -1.92 10.80 11.52
N ALA A 134 -1.76 10.05 12.61
CA ALA A 134 -1.37 10.58 13.91
C ALA A 134 0.09 11.05 13.93
N GLU A 135 0.88 10.64 12.94
CA GLU A 135 2.28 11.00 12.80
C GLU A 135 2.48 12.01 11.68
N THR A 136 3.38 12.97 11.90
CA THR A 136 3.78 13.86 10.81
C THR A 136 4.72 13.12 9.87
N VAL A 137 4.39 13.04 8.59
CA VAL A 137 5.20 12.40 7.55
C VAL A 137 6.02 13.45 6.82
N ASP A 138 7.33 13.20 6.69
CA ASP A 138 8.32 14.08 6.06
C ASP A 138 8.97 13.43 4.84
N VAL A 139 9.61 14.26 4.01
CA VAL A 139 10.42 13.78 2.88
C VAL A 139 11.51 12.84 3.39
N GLY A 140 11.63 11.67 2.76
CA GLY A 140 12.53 10.58 3.10
C GLY A 140 11.95 9.54 4.06
N ASP A 141 10.74 9.75 4.59
CA ASP A 141 9.98 8.72 5.30
C ASP A 141 9.44 7.67 4.33
N TRP A 142 9.03 6.52 4.87
CA TRP A 142 8.53 5.40 4.10
C TRP A 142 7.10 5.08 4.49
N LEU A 143 6.26 4.87 3.47
CA LEU A 143 4.92 4.33 3.59
C LEU A 143 4.88 2.91 3.03
N TYR A 144 3.94 2.09 3.49
CA TYR A 144 3.67 0.79 2.90
C TYR A 144 2.20 0.59 2.60
N PHE A 145 1.94 -0.33 1.68
CA PHE A 145 0.63 -0.71 1.17
C PHE A 145 0.56 -2.24 1.08
N GLU A 146 -0.41 -2.84 1.75
CA GLU A 146 -0.62 -4.29 1.74
C GLU A 146 -1.41 -4.74 0.51
N ASP A 147 -1.45 -6.05 0.28
CA ASP A 147 -2.20 -6.69 -0.80
C ASP A 147 -1.83 -6.22 -2.23
N MET A 148 -0.58 -5.78 -2.42
CA MET A 148 -0.08 -5.18 -3.66
C MET A 148 0.53 -6.19 -4.64
N GLY A 149 0.10 -7.46 -4.61
CA GLY A 149 0.69 -8.53 -5.42
C GLY A 149 0.01 -8.83 -6.76
N ALA A 150 -1.24 -8.39 -6.95
CA ALA A 150 -2.02 -8.70 -8.15
C ALA A 150 -2.31 -7.44 -8.97
N TYR A 151 -2.07 -7.49 -10.29
CA TYR A 151 -2.33 -6.40 -11.24
C TYR A 151 -1.61 -5.07 -10.92
N THR A 152 -0.47 -5.17 -10.24
CA THR A 152 0.42 -4.06 -9.88
C THR A 152 1.62 -4.02 -10.83
N LYS A 153 2.74 -4.64 -10.45
CA LYS A 153 4.01 -4.65 -11.20
C LYS A 153 3.88 -5.09 -12.65
N CYS A 154 2.94 -6.00 -12.96
CA CYS A 154 2.74 -6.52 -14.31
C CYS A 154 2.18 -5.48 -15.30
N SER A 155 1.59 -4.40 -14.79
CA SER A 155 0.93 -3.35 -15.57
C SER A 155 1.71 -2.02 -15.52
N ALA A 156 2.85 -1.99 -14.82
CA ALA A 156 3.69 -0.81 -14.69
C ALA A 156 4.30 -0.39 -16.05
N THR A 157 4.40 0.91 -16.25
CA THR A 157 4.92 1.54 -17.47
C THR A 157 6.09 2.46 -17.14
N ARG A 158 6.75 2.99 -18.18
CA ARG A 158 7.84 3.97 -18.04
C ARG A 158 7.39 5.39 -18.39
N PHE A 159 6.14 5.72 -18.09
CA PHE A 159 5.59 7.04 -18.33
C PHE A 159 6.43 8.12 -17.62
N ASN A 160 6.59 9.29 -18.24
CA ASN A 160 7.52 10.36 -17.82
C ASN A 160 8.98 9.92 -17.59
N GLY A 161 9.39 8.77 -18.11
CA GLY A 161 10.77 8.26 -17.99
C GLY A 161 11.11 7.68 -16.61
N PHE A 162 10.13 7.55 -15.71
CA PHE A 162 10.33 6.84 -14.44
C PHE A 162 10.55 5.35 -14.69
N THR A 163 11.36 4.72 -13.84
CA THR A 163 11.69 3.31 -14.01
C THR A 163 10.55 2.42 -13.52
N ASP A 164 10.26 1.37 -14.29
CA ASP A 164 9.39 0.25 -13.92
C ASP A 164 10.14 -0.85 -13.12
N LYS A 165 11.41 -0.60 -12.78
CA LYS A 165 12.24 -1.53 -12.01
C LYS A 165 11.95 -1.36 -10.53
N HIS A 166 11.05 -2.19 -10.04
CA HIS A 166 10.77 -2.32 -8.63
C HIS A 166 11.65 -3.44 -8.06
N GLU A 167 12.50 -3.09 -7.08
CA GLU A 167 13.20 -4.08 -6.28
C GLU A 167 12.17 -4.98 -5.59
N THR A 168 12.41 -6.29 -5.64
CA THR A 168 11.48 -7.28 -5.10
C THR A 168 12.28 -8.28 -4.29
N VAL A 169 12.06 -8.27 -2.99
CA VAL A 169 12.70 -9.17 -2.04
C VAL A 169 11.73 -10.30 -1.74
N TYR A 170 12.05 -11.51 -2.20
CA TYR A 170 11.28 -12.71 -1.88
C TYR A 170 11.78 -13.27 -0.55
N VAL A 171 10.85 -13.47 0.38
CA VAL A 171 11.13 -14.05 1.69
C VAL A 171 10.30 -15.32 1.84
N SER A 172 10.91 -16.36 2.40
CA SER A 172 10.23 -17.60 2.75
C SER A 172 10.69 -18.03 4.13
N SER A 173 9.74 -18.41 5.00
CA SER A 173 10.08 -19.04 6.27
C SER A 173 10.59 -20.45 6.01
N GLU A 174 11.37 -21.00 6.94
CA GLU A 174 11.87 -22.38 6.84
C GLU A 174 10.73 -23.38 6.68
N ALA A 175 9.67 -23.26 7.49
CA ALA A 175 8.48 -24.10 7.38
C ALA A 175 7.79 -23.96 6.01
N GLY A 176 7.71 -22.74 5.46
CA GLY A 176 7.15 -22.48 4.13
C GLY A 176 7.98 -23.10 3.02
N ALA A 177 9.31 -23.00 3.11
CA ALA A 177 10.23 -23.61 2.15
C ALA A 177 10.18 -25.14 2.21
N SER A 178 10.14 -25.74 3.40
CA SER A 178 10.02 -27.20 3.59
C SER A 178 8.75 -27.74 2.95
N ALA A 179 7.61 -27.06 3.18
CA ALA A 179 6.32 -27.44 2.59
C ALA A 179 6.32 -27.41 1.05
N LEU A 180 7.09 -26.50 0.44
CA LEU A 180 7.22 -26.42 -1.02
C LEU A 180 8.19 -27.46 -1.60
N LEU A 181 9.25 -27.79 -0.86
CA LEU A 181 10.34 -28.63 -1.35
C LEU A 181 10.20 -30.12 -0.97
N GLY A 182 9.22 -30.45 -0.13
CA GLY A 182 8.80 -31.84 0.13
C GLY A 182 9.73 -32.62 1.06
N PHE A 183 10.44 -31.93 1.95
CA PHE A 183 11.23 -32.53 3.03
C PHE A 183 10.73 -32.10 4.40
#